data_AF-A0A6G4HSP5-F1
#
_entry.id   AF-A0A6G4HSP5-F1
#
_cell.length_a   1.000
_cell.length_b   1.000
_cell.length_c   1.000
_cell.angle_alpha   90.00
_cell.angle_beta   90.00
_cell.angle_gamma   90.00
#
_symmetry.space_group_name_H-M   'P 1'
#
loop_
_entity.id
_entity.type
_entity.pdbx_description
1 polymer ?
#
loop_
_entity_poly.entity_id
_entity_poly.type
_entity_poly.pdbx_seq_one_letter_code
_entity_poly.pdbx_strand_id
1 'polypeptide(L)'
;MTECAKKNIINNIIIIISLLIIIMISSFQLIRLPKYRFVYNDLYTLYVHVVKTKGNIITNFKNYNKELQENKKLNELYYSKTLRRNNESTLDIKTYDGSNQLTHPDILYDKNGIFNHKYWLAFTPYPYYNDKLENPSIVVSEDGKKFVETKGIKNPLDDLRNEKNFKAHLSDTDIMFRNNELILHYVYNVSGVLGPAKFYQVKSKDGINWKTSKNPLIFPKKILGILKISTDQHL
;
A
#
# COMPACT_ATOMS: atom_id res chain seq x y z
N MET A 1 9.30 -42.05 30.28
CA MET A 1 10.33 -41.10 30.74
C MET A 1 10.02 -40.66 32.16
N THR A 2 10.97 -40.82 33.08
CA THR A 2 10.85 -40.44 34.49
C THR A 2 10.75 -38.91 34.65
N GLU A 3 10.14 -38.41 35.73
CA GLU A 3 10.06 -36.95 36.01
C GLU A 3 11.43 -36.26 36.00
N CYS A 4 12.46 -36.97 36.45
CA CYS A 4 13.86 -36.50 36.42
C CYS A 4 14.34 -36.23 34.98
N ALA A 5 13.97 -37.09 34.02
CA ALA A 5 14.33 -36.88 32.61
C ALA A 5 13.60 -35.68 31.98
N LYS A 6 12.33 -35.43 32.36
CA LYS A 6 11.58 -34.24 31.90
C LYS A 6 12.17 -32.95 32.46
N LYS A 7 12.57 -32.95 33.75
CA LYS A 7 13.19 -31.78 34.40
C LYS A 7 14.55 -31.44 33.78
N ASN A 8 15.36 -32.46 33.45
CA ASN A 8 16.63 -32.26 32.76
C ASN A 8 16.45 -31.70 31.34
N ILE A 9 15.43 -32.14 30.60
CA ILE A 9 15.13 -31.59 29.26
C ILE A 9 14.70 -30.12 29.36
N ILE A 10 13.83 -29.79 30.32
CA ILE A 10 13.38 -28.40 30.53
C ILE A 10 14.56 -27.50 30.91
N ASN A 11 15.44 -27.95 31.82
CA ASN A 11 16.63 -27.19 32.20
C ASN A 11 17.58 -26.98 31.00
N ASN A 12 17.78 -27.99 30.16
CA ASN A 12 18.60 -27.87 28.96
C ASN A 12 18.00 -26.88 27.94
N ILE A 13 16.67 -26.88 27.77
CA ILE A 13 15.98 -25.91 26.91
C ILE A 13 16.16 -24.49 27.45
N ILE A 14 16.04 -24.28 28.76
CA ILE A 14 16.25 -22.97 29.38
C ILE A 14 17.69 -22.48 29.15
N ILE A 15 18.68 -23.35 29.36
CA ILE A 15 20.10 -23.03 29.15
C ILE A 15 20.37 -22.65 27.68
N ILE A 16 19.81 -23.40 26.73
CA ILE A 16 19.96 -23.12 25.29
C ILE A 16 19.34 -21.76 24.93
N ILE A 17 18.14 -21.46 25.45
CA ILE A 17 17.48 -20.17 25.22
C ILE A 17 18.30 -19.02 25.82
N SER A 18 18.82 -19.19 27.04
CA SER A 18 19.69 -18.19 27.67
C SER A 18 20.98 -17.94 26.89
N LEU A 19 21.60 -19.00 26.36
CA LEU A 19 22.80 -18.88 25.51
C LEU A 19 22.49 -18.17 24.19
N LEU A 20 21.37 -18.47 23.54
CA LEU A 20 20.94 -17.79 22.31
C LEU A 20 20.69 -16.28 22.54
N ILE A 21 20.11 -15.92 23.69
CA ILE A 21 19.91 -14.52 24.08
C ILE A 21 21.24 -13.81 24.31
N ILE A 22 22.20 -14.46 24.99
CA ILE A 22 23.55 -13.90 25.20
C ILE A 22 24.29 -13.74 23.87
N ILE A 23 24.16 -14.68 22.93
CA ILE A 23 24.73 -14.59 21.58
C ILE A 23 24.08 -13.43 20.80
N MET A 24 22.76 -13.22 20.93
CA MET A 24 22.08 -12.06 20.32
C MET A 24 22.52 -10.72 20.93
N ILE A 25 22.71 -10.65 22.25
CA ILE A 25 23.16 -9.43 22.95
C ILE A 25 24.64 -9.14 22.67
N SER A 26 25.48 -10.17 22.56
CA SER A 26 26.90 -10.01 22.23
C SER A 26 27.12 -9.63 20.76
N SER A 27 26.32 -10.18 19.84
CA SER A 27 26.31 -9.74 18.43
C SER A 27 25.74 -8.31 18.24
N PHE A 28 25.06 -7.76 19.26
CA PHE A 28 24.63 -6.35 19.31
C PHE A 28 25.80 -5.36 19.49
N GLN A 29 26.94 -5.77 20.07
CA GLN A 29 28.15 -4.93 20.15
C GLN A 29 28.81 -4.73 18.77
N LEU A 30 28.49 -5.59 17.79
CA LEU A 30 29.09 -5.57 16.44
C LEU A 30 28.20 -4.92 15.36
N ILE A 31 26.91 -4.68 15.62
CA ILE A 31 25.98 -4.16 14.60
C ILE A 31 25.44 -2.80 15.05
N ARG A 32 26.31 -1.79 15.01
CA ARG A 32 25.94 -0.37 15.09
C ARG A 32 25.44 0.13 13.72
N LEU A 33 24.58 -0.65 13.06
CA LEU A 33 23.97 -0.27 11.78
C LEU A 33 22.49 0.11 11.99
N PRO A 34 22.09 1.36 11.68
CA PRO A 34 20.72 1.83 11.85
C PRO A 34 19.66 1.03 11.05
N LYS A 35 20.10 0.23 10.07
CA LYS A 35 19.25 -0.60 9.20
C LYS A 35 18.48 -1.71 9.93
N TYR A 36 18.95 -2.18 11.08
CA TYR A 36 18.35 -3.32 11.81
C TYR A 36 17.62 -2.93 13.10
N ARG A 37 17.55 -1.62 13.40
CA ARG A 37 16.94 -1.10 14.63
C ARG A 37 15.43 -1.37 14.71
N PHE A 38 14.75 -1.52 13.57
CA PHE A 38 13.31 -1.80 13.50
C PHE A 38 12.97 -3.22 14.00
N VAL A 39 13.69 -4.23 13.52
CA VAL A 39 13.46 -5.65 13.87
C VAL A 39 13.65 -5.93 15.36
N TYR A 40 14.57 -5.21 16.01
CA TYR A 40 14.84 -5.36 17.45
C TYR A 40 13.74 -4.77 18.34
N ASN A 41 13.15 -3.65 17.93
CA ASN A 41 12.04 -3.04 18.68
C ASN A 41 10.82 -3.96 18.71
N ASP A 42 10.55 -4.68 17.62
CA ASP A 42 9.42 -5.62 17.56
C ASP A 42 9.62 -6.83 18.47
N LEU A 43 10.84 -7.39 18.51
CA LEU A 43 11.17 -8.53 19.38
C LEU A 43 11.19 -8.15 20.87
N TYR A 44 11.70 -6.97 21.22
CA TYR A 44 11.67 -6.48 22.60
C TYR A 44 10.25 -6.14 23.05
N THR A 45 9.43 -5.54 22.16
CA THR A 45 8.02 -5.27 22.43
C THR A 45 7.24 -6.56 22.64
N LEU A 46 7.50 -7.60 21.82
CA LEU A 46 6.94 -8.93 22.00
C LEU A 46 7.34 -9.55 23.35
N TYR A 47 8.62 -9.46 23.73
CA TYR A 47 9.11 -9.95 25.03
C TYR A 47 8.42 -9.23 26.21
N VAL A 48 8.36 -7.89 26.18
CA VAL A 48 7.67 -7.10 27.21
C VAL A 48 6.18 -7.45 27.28
N HIS A 49 5.53 -7.67 26.14
CA HIS A 49 4.12 -8.06 26.08
C HIS A 49 3.91 -9.47 26.69
N VAL A 50 4.77 -10.43 26.37
CA VAL A 50 4.76 -11.80 26.91
C VAL A 50 4.98 -11.82 28.42
N VAL A 51 5.93 -11.02 28.93
CA VAL A 51 6.24 -10.96 30.36
C VAL A 51 5.17 -10.19 31.14
N LYS A 52 4.65 -9.07 30.61
CA LYS A 52 3.60 -8.27 31.28
C LYS A 52 2.24 -8.98 31.32
N THR A 53 1.94 -9.84 30.36
CA THR A 53 0.63 -10.55 30.28
C THR A 53 0.56 -11.81 31.16
N LYS A 54 1.55 -12.07 32.03
CA LYS A 54 1.60 -13.18 33.02
C LYS A 54 0.94 -14.48 32.52
N GLY A 55 1.54 -15.09 31.50
CA GLY A 55 1.36 -16.52 31.26
C GLY A 55 -0.02 -16.94 30.74
N ASN A 56 -0.47 -16.31 29.65
CA ASN A 56 -1.47 -16.98 28.80
C ASN A 56 -1.02 -17.03 27.34
N ILE A 57 0.28 -17.27 27.13
CA ILE A 57 0.90 -17.48 25.81
C ILE A 57 0.12 -18.55 25.01
N ILE A 58 -0.30 -19.64 25.67
CA ILE A 58 -1.07 -20.72 25.04
C ILE A 58 -2.44 -20.22 24.56
N THR A 59 -3.12 -19.41 25.36
CA THR A 59 -4.44 -18.85 25.01
C THR A 59 -4.32 -17.82 23.89
N ASN A 60 -3.32 -16.96 23.94
CA ASN A 60 -3.04 -16.00 22.87
C ASN A 60 -2.64 -16.70 21.56
N PHE A 61 -1.85 -17.77 21.62
CA PHE A 61 -1.48 -18.56 20.44
C PHE A 61 -2.68 -19.31 19.86
N LYS A 62 -3.59 -19.84 20.70
CA LYS A 62 -4.86 -20.44 20.25
C LYS A 62 -5.75 -19.41 19.56
N ASN A 63 -5.88 -18.23 20.13
CA ASN A 63 -6.68 -17.14 19.52
C ASN A 63 -6.08 -16.69 18.20
N TYR A 64 -4.76 -16.48 18.13
CA TYR A 64 -4.05 -16.14 16.90
C TYR A 64 -4.21 -17.21 15.81
N ASN A 65 -4.09 -18.50 16.16
CA ASN A 65 -4.32 -19.58 15.21
C ASN A 65 -5.77 -19.65 14.73
N LYS A 66 -6.74 -19.37 15.60
CA LYS A 66 -8.15 -19.30 15.23
C LYS A 66 -8.41 -18.16 14.24
N GLU A 67 -7.88 -16.97 14.53
CA GLU A 67 -7.96 -15.81 13.63
C GLU A 67 -7.26 -16.07 12.30
N LEU A 68 -6.09 -16.72 12.29
CA LEU A 68 -5.42 -17.15 11.07
C LEU A 68 -6.27 -18.11 10.23
N GLN A 69 -6.95 -19.08 10.85
CA GLN A 69 -7.83 -20.01 10.14
C GLN A 69 -9.08 -19.32 9.60
N GLU A 70 -9.66 -18.39 10.37
CA GLU A 70 -10.79 -17.57 9.92
C GLU A 70 -10.39 -16.66 8.75
N ASN A 71 -9.23 -16.00 8.83
CA ASN A 71 -8.67 -15.19 7.75
C ASN A 71 -8.33 -16.04 6.52
N LYS A 72 -7.81 -17.26 6.69
CA LYS A 72 -7.58 -18.19 5.58
C LYS A 72 -8.88 -18.57 4.89
N LYS A 73 -9.93 -18.88 5.67
CA LYS A 73 -11.26 -19.19 5.14
C LYS A 73 -11.91 -17.99 4.45
N LEU A 74 -11.73 -16.78 4.99
CA LEU A 74 -12.17 -15.53 4.36
C LEU A 74 -11.42 -15.27 3.07
N ASN A 75 -10.11 -15.51 3.02
CA ASN A 75 -9.31 -15.40 1.80
C ASN A 75 -9.75 -16.44 0.76
N GLU A 76 -9.94 -17.69 1.13
CA GLU A 76 -10.46 -18.73 0.23
C GLU A 76 -11.87 -18.38 -0.27
N LEU A 77 -12.73 -17.85 0.60
CA LEU A 77 -14.07 -17.35 0.21
C LEU A 77 -13.98 -16.14 -0.73
N TYR A 78 -13.04 -15.23 -0.46
CA TYR A 78 -12.76 -14.07 -1.30
C TYR A 78 -12.31 -14.58 -2.67
N TYR A 79 -11.20 -15.32 -2.77
CA TYR A 79 -10.68 -15.83 -4.05
C TYR A 79 -11.65 -16.77 -4.78
N SER A 80 -12.38 -17.64 -4.09
CA SER A 80 -13.38 -18.52 -4.76
C SER A 80 -14.56 -17.74 -5.34
N LYS A 81 -14.91 -16.57 -4.77
CA LYS A 81 -15.96 -15.68 -5.29
C LYS A 81 -15.43 -14.59 -6.22
N THR A 82 -14.17 -14.17 -6.08
CA THR A 82 -13.53 -13.09 -6.85
C THR A 82 -12.71 -13.58 -8.03
N LEU A 83 -12.37 -14.87 -8.11
CA LEU A 83 -12.06 -15.55 -9.38
C LEU A 83 -13.34 -15.71 -10.23
N ARG A 84 -14.05 -14.59 -10.39
CA ARG A 84 -14.83 -14.35 -11.60
C ARG A 84 -13.84 -14.55 -12.73
N ARG A 85 -14.22 -15.38 -13.70
CA ARG A 85 -13.48 -15.50 -14.96
C ARG A 85 -13.09 -14.09 -15.41
N ASN A 86 -11.85 -13.93 -15.90
CA ASN A 86 -11.50 -12.77 -16.69
C ASN A 86 -12.63 -12.49 -17.69
N ASN A 87 -12.84 -11.23 -18.01
CA ASN A 87 -13.85 -10.86 -19.00
C ASN A 87 -13.66 -11.72 -20.27
N GLU A 88 -14.76 -12.11 -20.92
CA GLU A 88 -14.73 -13.01 -22.07
C GLU A 88 -13.83 -12.48 -23.20
N SER A 89 -13.68 -11.16 -23.27
CA SER A 89 -12.77 -10.46 -24.14
C SER A 89 -12.03 -9.35 -23.39
N THR A 90 -10.89 -8.92 -23.94
CA THR A 90 -10.25 -7.68 -23.52
C THR A 90 -11.17 -6.50 -23.79
N LEU A 91 -11.10 -5.47 -22.94
CA LEU A 91 -11.75 -4.19 -23.20
C LEU A 91 -10.88 -3.36 -24.14
N ASP A 92 -11.48 -2.76 -25.16
CA ASP A 92 -10.80 -1.82 -26.05
C ASP A 92 -10.87 -0.41 -25.46
N ILE A 93 -9.82 -0.01 -24.75
CA ILE A 93 -9.71 1.30 -24.10
C ILE A 93 -8.62 2.09 -24.80
N LYS A 94 -8.98 3.26 -25.33
CA LYS A 94 -8.04 4.12 -26.04
C LYS A 94 -7.16 4.87 -25.05
N THR A 95 -5.86 4.89 -25.34
CA THR A 95 -4.88 5.69 -24.61
C THR A 95 -4.48 6.92 -25.43
N TYR A 96 -4.05 7.99 -24.78
CA TYR A 96 -3.72 9.25 -25.47
C TYR A 96 -2.52 9.12 -26.43
N ASP A 97 -1.64 8.14 -26.19
CA ASP A 97 -0.49 7.83 -27.05
C ASP A 97 -0.86 6.93 -28.25
N GLY A 98 -2.10 6.44 -28.31
CA GLY A 98 -2.63 5.64 -29.42
C GLY A 98 -2.28 4.15 -29.39
N SER A 99 -1.52 3.67 -28.39
CA SER A 99 -1.17 2.25 -28.28
C SER A 99 -2.28 1.35 -27.75
N ASN A 100 -3.24 1.92 -27.00
CA ASN A 100 -4.27 1.19 -26.25
C ASN A 100 -3.67 0.24 -25.18
N GLN A 101 -2.43 0.48 -24.74
CA GLN A 101 -1.76 -0.28 -23.69
C GLN A 101 -1.76 0.54 -22.40
N LEU A 102 -2.50 0.06 -21.40
CA LEU A 102 -2.59 0.69 -20.09
C LEU A 102 -2.26 -0.29 -18.96
N THR A 103 -1.93 0.28 -17.82
CA THR A 103 -1.71 -0.41 -16.55
C THR A 103 -2.40 0.35 -15.41
N HIS A 104 -2.35 -0.23 -14.21
CA HIS A 104 -2.82 0.36 -12.96
C HIS A 104 -4.25 0.92 -13.02
N PRO A 105 -5.25 0.15 -13.54
CA PRO A 105 -6.62 0.63 -13.59
C PRO A 105 -7.21 0.72 -12.18
N ASP A 106 -7.91 1.81 -11.90
CA ASP A 106 -8.82 1.93 -10.76
C ASP A 106 -10.18 2.48 -11.20
N ILE A 107 -11.25 1.89 -10.69
CA ILE A 107 -12.61 2.14 -11.19
C ILE A 107 -13.55 2.58 -10.07
N LEU A 108 -14.20 3.70 -10.32
CA LEU A 108 -15.27 4.22 -9.48
C LEU A 108 -16.62 3.96 -10.16
N TYR A 109 -17.55 3.37 -9.42
CA TYR A 109 -18.90 3.07 -9.88
C TYR A 109 -19.97 3.65 -8.96
N ASP A 110 -20.96 4.33 -9.55
CA ASP A 110 -22.22 4.69 -8.89
C ASP A 110 -23.40 4.36 -9.81
N LYS A 111 -24.40 3.63 -9.29
CA LYS A 111 -25.58 3.22 -10.05
C LYS A 111 -26.40 4.40 -10.60
N ASN A 112 -26.39 5.53 -9.89
CA ASN A 112 -27.10 6.77 -10.24
C ASN A 112 -26.24 7.69 -11.11
N GLY A 113 -24.95 7.37 -11.26
CA GLY A 113 -23.98 8.16 -11.99
C GLY A 113 -23.40 9.32 -11.19
N ILE A 114 -22.17 9.66 -11.54
CA ILE A 114 -21.43 10.84 -11.09
C ILE A 114 -21.17 11.69 -12.32
N PHE A 115 -21.63 12.94 -12.31
CA PHE A 115 -21.59 13.85 -13.48
C PHE A 115 -22.09 13.17 -14.77
N ASN A 116 -23.25 12.51 -14.68
CA ASN A 116 -23.95 11.80 -15.77
C ASN A 116 -23.24 10.54 -16.30
N HIS A 117 -22.26 9.99 -15.57
CA HIS A 117 -21.57 8.75 -15.94
C HIS A 117 -21.55 7.74 -14.81
N LYS A 118 -21.93 6.48 -15.09
CA LYS A 118 -21.95 5.41 -14.06
C LYS A 118 -20.59 4.90 -13.66
N TYR A 119 -19.66 4.85 -14.60
CA TYR A 119 -18.31 4.35 -14.39
C TYR A 119 -17.29 5.43 -14.74
N TRP A 120 -16.33 5.62 -13.85
CA TRP A 120 -15.12 6.42 -14.08
C TRP A 120 -13.92 5.50 -13.90
N LEU A 121 -13.17 5.28 -14.97
CA LEU A 121 -11.98 4.44 -14.98
C LEU A 121 -10.75 5.33 -15.11
N ALA A 122 -9.95 5.36 -14.04
CA ALA A 122 -8.63 5.94 -14.02
C ALA A 122 -7.59 4.88 -14.41
N PHE A 123 -6.53 5.28 -15.12
CA PHE A 123 -5.45 4.39 -15.52
C PHE A 123 -4.19 5.20 -15.91
N THR A 124 -3.09 4.50 -16.15
CA THR A 124 -1.90 5.07 -16.80
C THR A 124 -1.52 4.28 -18.07
N PRO A 125 -1.26 4.94 -19.21
CA PRO A 125 -0.69 4.24 -20.37
C PRO A 125 0.73 3.72 -20.09
N TYR A 126 1.06 2.52 -20.54
CA TYR A 126 2.42 1.97 -20.34
C TYR A 126 2.87 1.15 -21.55
N PRO A 127 2.89 1.76 -22.75
CA PRO A 127 3.21 1.05 -23.98
C PRO A 127 4.67 0.60 -23.98
N TYR A 128 4.88 -0.69 -24.25
CA TYR A 128 6.23 -1.26 -24.45
C TYR A 128 7.21 -0.90 -23.33
N TYR A 129 6.73 -0.85 -22.09
CA TYR A 129 7.52 -0.51 -20.88
C TYR A 129 8.03 0.95 -20.84
N ASN A 130 7.40 1.86 -21.59
CA ASN A 130 7.78 3.28 -21.61
C ASN A 130 7.11 4.08 -20.48
N ASP A 131 7.82 4.25 -19.37
CA ASP A 131 7.39 4.99 -18.19
C ASP A 131 7.16 6.49 -18.43
N LYS A 132 7.64 7.05 -19.54
CA LYS A 132 7.41 8.47 -19.89
C LYS A 132 5.98 8.74 -20.31
N LEU A 133 5.24 7.70 -20.67
CA LEU A 133 3.84 7.79 -21.07
C LEU A 133 2.87 7.39 -19.95
N GLU A 134 3.39 7.06 -18.77
CA GLU A 134 2.63 6.60 -17.60
C GLU A 134 1.93 7.75 -16.86
N ASN A 135 1.21 8.57 -17.61
CA ASN A 135 0.54 9.76 -17.12
C ASN A 135 -0.93 9.47 -16.77
N PRO A 136 -1.44 9.98 -15.62
CA PRO A 136 -2.80 9.70 -15.15
C PRO A 136 -3.83 10.11 -16.20
N SER A 137 -4.66 9.16 -16.59
CA SER A 137 -5.68 9.32 -17.63
C SER A 137 -7.02 8.81 -17.12
N ILE A 138 -8.12 9.27 -17.74
CA ILE A 138 -9.47 8.91 -17.33
C ILE A 138 -10.41 8.70 -18.51
N VAL A 139 -11.30 7.72 -18.38
CA VAL A 139 -12.40 7.43 -19.32
C VAL A 139 -13.68 7.12 -18.54
N VAL A 140 -14.81 7.24 -19.21
CA VAL A 140 -16.14 6.99 -18.63
C VAL A 140 -16.88 5.89 -19.36
N SER A 141 -17.84 5.27 -18.68
CA SER A 141 -18.75 4.29 -19.28
C SER A 141 -20.14 4.32 -18.62
N GLU A 142 -21.16 3.91 -19.38
CA GLU A 142 -22.51 3.65 -18.86
C GLU A 142 -22.80 2.17 -18.60
N ASP A 143 -22.07 1.28 -19.27
CA ASP A 143 -22.32 -0.17 -19.25
C ASP A 143 -21.16 -0.98 -18.66
N GLY A 144 -20.04 -0.33 -18.33
CA GLY A 144 -18.83 -0.96 -17.82
C GLY A 144 -18.09 -1.80 -18.86
N LYS A 145 -18.45 -1.70 -20.14
CA LYS A 145 -17.85 -2.44 -21.26
C LYS A 145 -17.23 -1.51 -22.29
N LYS A 146 -17.96 -0.47 -22.70
CA LYS A 146 -17.47 0.55 -23.62
C LYS A 146 -17.01 1.76 -22.84
N PHE A 147 -15.71 2.00 -22.84
CA PHE A 147 -15.10 3.17 -22.21
C PHE A 147 -14.72 4.19 -23.27
N VAL A 148 -15.01 5.46 -23.00
CA VAL A 148 -14.75 6.57 -23.92
C VAL A 148 -14.24 7.79 -23.16
N GLU A 149 -13.47 8.64 -23.83
CA GLU A 149 -13.25 10.00 -23.35
C GLU A 149 -14.53 10.81 -23.55
N THR A 150 -15.08 11.39 -22.48
CA THR A 150 -16.23 12.30 -22.61
C THR A 150 -15.80 13.60 -23.28
N LYS A 151 -16.73 14.28 -23.96
CA LYS A 151 -16.44 15.52 -24.67
C LYS A 151 -15.90 16.57 -23.70
N GLY A 152 -14.66 17.02 -23.92
CA GLY A 152 -14.01 18.07 -23.15
C GLY A 152 -12.97 17.59 -22.14
N ILE A 153 -12.94 16.29 -21.80
CA ILE A 153 -11.77 15.73 -21.12
C ILE A 153 -10.60 15.72 -22.12
N LYS A 154 -9.42 16.06 -21.64
CA LYS A 154 -8.17 15.94 -22.39
C LYS A 154 -7.21 15.07 -21.57
N ASN A 155 -6.94 13.87 -22.05
CA ASN A 155 -5.91 13.03 -21.46
C ASN A 155 -4.51 13.39 -22.01
N PRO A 156 -3.45 13.16 -21.22
CA PRO A 156 -3.51 12.82 -19.80
C PRO A 156 -3.97 14.01 -18.93
N LEU A 157 -4.49 13.74 -17.73
CA LEU A 157 -4.97 14.76 -16.78
C LEU A 157 -3.85 15.56 -16.11
N ASP A 158 -2.67 14.96 -15.98
CA ASP A 158 -1.43 15.62 -15.60
C ASP A 158 -0.28 14.95 -16.35
N ASP A 159 0.84 15.66 -16.49
CA ASP A 159 2.07 15.12 -17.05
C ASP A 159 3.27 15.55 -16.19
N LEU A 160 4.48 15.14 -16.59
CA LEU A 160 5.72 15.61 -15.97
C LEU A 160 5.98 17.08 -16.32
N ARG A 161 5.20 18.00 -15.74
CA ARG A 161 5.20 19.48 -15.77
C ARG A 161 6.46 20.17 -16.31
N ASN A 162 6.80 19.97 -17.58
CA ASN A 162 8.06 20.38 -18.21
C ASN A 162 9.32 20.07 -17.38
N GLU A 163 9.30 19.02 -16.54
CA GLU A 163 10.46 18.67 -15.74
C GLU A 163 11.57 18.15 -16.65
N LYS A 164 12.74 18.83 -16.63
CA LYS A 164 13.95 18.37 -17.34
C LYS A 164 14.53 17.07 -16.76
N ASN A 165 13.89 16.50 -15.75
CA ASN A 165 14.35 15.29 -15.10
C ASN A 165 13.88 14.07 -15.88
N PHE A 166 14.66 13.67 -16.89
CA PHE A 166 14.42 12.50 -17.73
C PHE A 166 14.33 11.16 -16.98
N LYS A 167 14.55 11.17 -15.66
CA LYS A 167 14.43 9.99 -14.78
C LYS A 167 13.13 9.95 -13.99
N ALA A 168 12.22 10.91 -14.17
CA ALA A 168 10.92 10.86 -13.50
C ALA A 168 9.87 10.10 -14.33
N HIS A 169 8.86 9.56 -13.65
CA HIS A 169 7.61 9.07 -14.21
C HIS A 169 6.46 9.26 -13.21
N LEU A 170 5.24 9.30 -13.75
CA LEU A 170 4.02 9.21 -12.96
C LEU A 170 3.53 7.74 -12.97
N SER A 171 2.62 7.36 -12.07
CA SER A 171 2.12 5.97 -11.97
C SER A 171 0.93 5.86 -11.01
N ASP A 172 0.36 4.67 -10.92
CA ASP A 172 -0.51 4.20 -9.82
C ASP A 172 -1.70 5.12 -9.52
N THR A 173 -2.66 5.19 -10.45
CA THR A 173 -3.88 5.97 -10.23
C THR A 173 -4.82 5.32 -9.21
N ASP A 174 -5.46 6.15 -8.38
CA ASP A 174 -6.53 5.77 -7.45
C ASP A 174 -7.61 6.88 -7.47
N ILE A 175 -8.86 6.53 -7.74
CA ILE A 175 -9.95 7.48 -7.96
C ILE A 175 -11.07 7.33 -6.93
N MET A 176 -11.53 8.47 -6.40
CA MET A 176 -12.66 8.53 -5.50
C MET A 176 -13.55 9.74 -5.77
N PHE A 177 -14.78 9.66 -5.31
CA PHE A 177 -15.71 10.78 -5.30
C PHE A 177 -16.08 11.15 -3.87
N ARG A 178 -15.83 12.40 -3.51
CA ARG A 178 -16.11 12.91 -2.15
C ARG A 178 -16.42 14.38 -2.20
N ASN A 179 -17.41 14.82 -1.42
CA ASN A 179 -17.82 16.23 -1.32
C ASN A 179 -18.14 16.85 -2.69
N ASN A 180 -18.84 16.10 -3.54
CA ASN A 180 -19.22 16.51 -4.89
C ASN A 180 -18.03 16.89 -5.79
N GLU A 181 -16.91 16.20 -5.60
CA GLU A 181 -15.66 16.37 -6.35
C GLU A 181 -15.08 14.99 -6.65
N LEU A 182 -14.69 14.77 -7.91
CA LEU A 182 -13.82 13.66 -8.30
C LEU A 182 -12.40 14.00 -7.89
N ILE A 183 -11.73 13.04 -7.26
CA ILE A 183 -10.38 13.17 -6.75
C ILE A 183 -9.61 11.95 -7.24
N LEU A 184 -8.63 12.17 -8.10
CA LEU A 184 -7.72 11.14 -8.59
C LEU A 184 -6.35 11.39 -7.96
N HIS A 185 -5.86 10.41 -7.21
CA HIS A 185 -4.49 10.37 -6.70
C HIS A 185 -3.59 9.64 -7.70
N TYR A 186 -2.32 10.02 -7.72
CA TYR A 186 -1.30 9.34 -8.51
C TYR A 186 0.08 9.55 -7.87
N VAL A 187 1.02 8.72 -8.26
CA VAL A 187 2.39 8.72 -7.74
C VAL A 187 3.32 9.45 -8.70
N TYR A 188 4.26 10.21 -8.15
CA TYR A 188 5.45 10.73 -8.84
C TYR A 188 6.70 10.03 -8.27
N ASN A 189 7.49 9.45 -9.17
CA ASN A 189 8.72 8.73 -8.86
C ASN A 189 9.91 9.33 -9.61
N VAL A 190 11.12 9.17 -9.07
CA VAL A 190 12.38 9.50 -9.74
C VAL A 190 13.30 8.27 -9.68
N SER A 191 13.69 7.74 -10.84
CA SER A 191 14.58 6.59 -10.93
C SER A 191 15.90 6.84 -10.20
N GLY A 192 16.29 5.88 -9.36
CA GLY A 192 17.54 5.94 -8.59
C GLY A 192 17.49 6.82 -7.34
N VAL A 193 16.35 7.43 -7.01
CA VAL A 193 16.16 8.15 -5.75
C VAL A 193 15.53 7.22 -4.72
N LEU A 194 16.29 6.83 -3.70
CA LEU A 194 15.77 6.16 -2.51
C LEU A 194 15.05 7.20 -1.64
N GLY A 195 13.74 7.21 -1.72
CA GLY A 195 12.88 8.08 -0.94
C GLY A 195 11.44 7.59 -1.06
N PRO A 196 10.54 8.06 -0.20
CA PRO A 196 9.14 7.70 -0.32
C PRO A 196 8.55 8.38 -1.56
N ALA A 197 7.72 7.63 -2.26
CA ALA A 197 6.91 8.10 -3.38
C ALA A 197 6.18 9.40 -3.02
N LYS A 198 6.13 10.34 -3.96
CA LYS A 198 5.35 11.57 -3.78
C LYS A 198 3.96 11.34 -4.34
N PHE A 199 2.94 11.52 -3.52
CA PHE A 199 1.55 11.41 -3.95
C PHE A 199 1.02 12.78 -4.35
N TYR A 200 0.44 12.87 -5.54
CA TYR A 200 -0.24 14.06 -6.03
C TYR A 200 -1.72 13.76 -6.22
N GLN A 201 -2.50 14.81 -6.49
CA GLN A 201 -3.90 14.67 -6.84
C GLN A 201 -4.26 15.58 -8.01
N VAL A 202 -5.23 15.15 -8.80
CA VAL A 202 -5.93 15.94 -9.78
C VAL A 202 -7.43 15.84 -9.51
N LYS A 203 -8.12 16.99 -9.51
CA LYS A 203 -9.49 17.11 -8.99
C LYS A 203 -10.43 17.77 -9.97
N SER A 204 -11.69 17.35 -9.99
CA SER A 204 -12.73 17.95 -10.82
C SER A 204 -14.08 18.03 -10.11
N LYS A 205 -14.79 19.14 -10.31
CA LYS A 205 -16.16 19.37 -9.79
C LYS A 205 -17.25 19.17 -10.84
N ASP A 206 -16.87 18.88 -12.07
CA ASP A 206 -17.77 18.72 -13.22
C ASP A 206 -17.40 17.52 -14.11
N GLY A 207 -16.33 16.79 -13.77
CA GLY A 207 -15.82 15.65 -14.53
C GLY A 207 -15.05 16.03 -15.80
N ILE A 208 -14.96 17.33 -16.14
CA ILE A 208 -14.39 17.81 -17.40
C ILE A 208 -13.15 18.66 -17.13
N ASN A 209 -13.25 19.61 -16.20
CA ASN A 209 -12.18 20.52 -15.84
C ASN A 209 -11.42 19.95 -14.64
N TRP A 210 -10.16 19.59 -14.88
CA TRP A 210 -9.30 18.94 -13.91
C TRP A 210 -8.19 19.88 -13.45
N LYS A 211 -7.97 19.95 -12.13
CA LYS A 211 -6.97 20.83 -11.51
C LYS A 211 -5.99 20.01 -10.69
N THR A 212 -4.73 20.04 -11.09
CA THR A 212 -3.66 19.33 -10.40
C THR A 212 -3.18 20.07 -9.15
N SER A 213 -2.84 19.33 -8.09
CA SER A 213 -2.22 19.90 -6.90
C SER A 213 -0.82 20.43 -7.20
N LYS A 214 -0.53 21.66 -6.78
CA LYS A 214 0.81 22.24 -6.93
C LYS A 214 1.86 21.46 -6.12
N ASN A 215 1.49 21.00 -4.93
CA ASN A 215 2.34 20.28 -3.98
C ASN A 215 1.87 18.83 -3.80
N PRO A 216 2.77 17.90 -3.42
CA PRO A 216 2.40 16.55 -3.04
C PRO A 216 1.59 16.55 -1.73
N LEU A 217 0.67 15.59 -1.60
CA LEU A 217 -0.19 15.38 -0.43
C LEU A 217 0.55 14.82 0.78
N ILE A 218 1.51 13.93 0.53
CA ILE A 218 2.35 13.33 1.56
C ILE A 218 3.76 13.85 1.36
N PHE A 219 4.19 14.72 2.27
CA PHE A 219 5.61 14.76 2.60
C PHE A 219 5.85 13.57 3.53
N PRO A 220 6.84 12.70 3.29
CA PRO A 220 7.38 11.99 4.43
C PRO A 220 7.79 13.04 5.45
N LYS A 221 7.04 13.12 6.55
CA LYS A 221 7.49 13.87 7.70
C LYS A 221 8.86 13.28 8.00
N LYS A 222 9.91 14.10 7.85
CA LYS A 222 11.28 13.74 8.20
C LYS A 222 11.17 12.99 9.53
N ILE A 223 11.48 11.69 9.55
CA ILE A 223 11.56 10.93 10.80
C ILE A 223 12.80 11.47 11.50
N LEU A 224 12.66 12.64 12.11
CA LEU A 224 13.64 13.35 12.89
C LEU A 224 12.90 13.77 14.16
N GLY A 225 12.92 12.87 15.15
CA GLY A 225 12.50 13.17 16.51
C GLY A 225 11.20 12.54 17.00
N ILE A 226 11.08 11.21 17.00
CA ILE A 226 10.25 10.53 18.00
C ILE A 226 11.14 9.53 18.75
N LEU A 227 11.87 10.07 19.72
CA LEU A 227 12.25 9.42 20.97
C LEU A 227 12.44 10.54 22.01
N LYS A 228 11.38 11.31 22.24
CA LYS A 228 11.11 11.86 23.58
C LYS A 228 9.92 11.09 24.11
N ILE A 229 10.26 10.06 24.87
CA ILE A 229 9.35 9.44 25.83
C ILE A 229 8.93 10.59 26.76
N SER A 230 7.68 11.02 26.67
CA SER A 230 7.06 11.85 27.70
C SER A 230 6.60 10.89 28.80
N THR A 231 7.53 10.50 29.67
CA THR A 231 7.20 10.21 31.06
C THR A 231 7.00 11.55 31.75
N ASP A 232 5.80 11.77 32.27
CA ASP A 232 5.38 12.63 33.39
C ASP A 232 3.89 12.90 33.15
N GLN A 233 2.95 12.14 33.71
CA GLN A 233 2.54 12.05 35.11
C GLN A 233 2.31 13.41 35.79
N HIS A 234 1.02 13.67 36.04
CA HIS A 234 0.44 14.50 37.10
C HIS A 234 0.53 16.03 36.99
N LEU A 235 -0.67 16.61 37.22
CA LEU A 235 -1.07 18.00 37.47
C LEU A 235 -1.43 18.85 36.24
#